data_AF-A0A1G1G760-F1
#
_entry.id   AF-A0A1G1G760-F1
#
_cell.length_a   1.000
_cell.length_b   1.000
_cell.length_c   1.000
_cell.angle_alpha   90.00
_cell.angle_beta   90.00
_cell.angle_gamma   90.00
#
_symmetry.space_group_name_H-M   'P 1'
#
loop_
_entity.id
_entity.type
_entity.pdbx_description
1 polymer ?
#
loop_
_entity_poly.entity_id
_entity_poly.type
_entity_poly.pdbx_seq_one_letter_code
_entity_poly.pdbx_strand_id
1 'polypeptide(L)'
;MGMDRLKKMMKQIEDVMAAATFAEEGVPEAARSLLSEGRRVLLGLKQGRIDAKTLKYALNMSKRINAQLDILFVSSGSDPSGVVVPDAELARFQETLRAEGVPYRLITRTGCLKQQIIEHTGKDKEIAFAIIESPNSLDMDCNKKDKTLSELWQKLKCPLVVVMEAG
;
A
#
# COMPACT_ATOMS: atom_id res chain seq x y z
N MET A 1 20.87 30.61 1.76
CA MET A 1 19.95 29.52 2.13
C MET A 1 18.70 29.66 1.26
N GLY A 2 18.28 28.64 0.51
CA GLY A 2 17.20 28.77 -0.50
C GLY A 2 15.79 28.80 0.12
N MET A 3 14.89 29.58 -0.47
CA MET A 3 13.52 29.81 0.01
C MET A 3 12.70 28.51 0.16
N ASP A 4 12.96 27.50 -0.67
CA ASP A 4 12.31 26.18 -0.60
C ASP A 4 12.73 25.36 0.62
N ARG A 5 13.99 25.49 1.07
CA ARG A 5 14.43 24.82 2.29
C ARG A 5 13.78 25.42 3.53
N LEU A 6 13.60 26.74 3.55
CA LEU A 6 12.94 27.42 4.66
C LEU A 6 11.46 27.01 4.78
N LYS A 7 10.74 26.95 3.66
CA LYS A 7 9.35 26.45 3.61
C LYS A 7 9.23 25.01 4.08
N LYS A 8 10.15 24.14 3.68
CA LYS A 8 10.14 22.74 4.12
C LYS A 8 10.37 22.61 5.64
N MET A 9 11.31 23.39 6.20
CA MET A 9 11.56 23.41 7.65
C MET A 9 10.35 23.94 8.43
N MET A 10 9.67 24.98 7.94
CA MET A 10 8.46 25.51 8.58
C MET A 10 7.34 24.46 8.60
N LYS A 11 7.10 23.79 7.47
CA LYS A 11 6.11 22.71 7.38
C LYS A 11 6.40 21.56 8.36
N GLN A 12 7.66 21.14 8.46
CA GLN A 12 8.05 20.09 9.42
C GLN A 12 7.75 20.47 10.88
N ILE A 13 7.95 21.74 11.24
CA ILE A 13 7.64 22.25 12.57
C ILE A 13 6.12 22.24 12.82
N GLU A 14 5.31 22.65 11.83
CA GLU A 14 3.85 22.59 11.89
C GLU A 14 3.34 21.15 12.04
N ASP A 15 3.87 20.21 11.24
CA ASP A 15 3.49 18.80 11.27
C ASP A 15 3.80 18.17 12.64
N VAL A 16 4.93 18.54 13.27
CA VAL A 16 5.30 18.08 14.62
C VAL A 16 4.35 18.62 15.70
N MET A 17 4.00 19.91 15.65
CA MET A 17 3.06 20.49 16.63
C MET A 17 1.65 19.92 16.49
N ALA A 18 1.18 19.75 15.25
CA ALA A 18 -0.09 19.11 14.99
C ALA A 18 -0.09 17.66 15.49
N ALA A 19 1.00 16.92 15.26
CA ALA A 19 1.13 15.55 15.75
C ALA A 19 1.12 15.45 17.28
N ALA A 20 1.79 16.37 17.97
CA ALA A 20 1.75 16.44 19.43
C ALA A 20 0.32 16.66 19.95
N THR A 21 -0.43 17.57 19.32
CA THR A 21 -1.83 17.85 19.67
C THR A 21 -2.71 16.61 19.53
N PHE A 22 -2.62 15.89 18.40
CA PHE A 22 -3.38 14.65 18.21
C PHE A 22 -2.97 13.55 19.20
N ALA A 23 -1.70 13.48 19.59
CA ALA A 23 -1.25 12.52 20.59
C ALA A 23 -1.83 12.83 21.99
N GLU A 24 -1.92 14.11 22.37
CA GLU A 24 -2.51 14.57 23.62
C GLU A 24 -4.02 14.30 23.69
N GLU A 25 -4.73 14.41 22.57
CA GLU A 25 -6.15 14.06 22.46
C GLU A 25 -6.41 12.54 22.38
N GLY A 26 -5.37 11.71 22.48
CA GLY A 26 -5.49 10.26 22.42
C GLY A 26 -5.75 9.70 21.03
N VAL A 27 -5.38 10.44 19.98
CA VAL A 27 -5.50 10.06 18.56
C VAL A 27 -4.10 9.77 17.95
N PRO A 28 -3.40 8.71 18.40
CA PRO A 28 -2.00 8.46 18.01
C PRO A 28 -1.84 8.14 16.52
N GLU A 29 -2.89 7.68 15.85
CA GLU A 29 -2.89 7.36 14.41
C GLU A 29 -2.76 8.64 13.56
N ALA A 30 -3.52 9.69 13.90
CA ALA A 30 -3.45 10.99 13.22
C ALA A 30 -2.09 11.66 13.46
N ALA A 31 -1.56 11.58 14.69
CA ALA A 31 -0.24 12.07 15.04
C ALA A 31 0.87 11.45 14.17
N ARG A 32 0.84 10.12 14.01
CA ARG A 32 1.83 9.39 13.19
C ARG A 32 1.70 9.70 11.71
N SER A 33 0.48 9.89 11.20
CA SER A 33 0.25 10.21 9.80
C SER A 33 0.82 11.58 9.40
N LEU A 34 0.85 12.55 10.31
CA LEU A 34 1.45 13.87 10.07
C LEU A 34 2.98 13.81 10.03
N LEU A 35 3.56 12.91 10.83
CA LEU A 35 5.02 12.73 10.93
C LEU A 35 5.59 11.82 9.84
N SER A 36 4.77 10.96 9.22
CA SER A 36 5.20 10.15 8.09
C SER A 36 5.34 11.02 6.83
N GLU A 37 6.51 11.63 6.65
CA GLU A 37 6.87 12.32 5.41
C GLU A 37 6.85 11.36 4.22
N GLY A 38 5.70 11.27 3.52
CA GLY A 38 5.63 10.98 2.09
C GLY A 38 6.29 9.69 1.60
N ARG A 39 6.45 8.68 2.46
CA ARG A 39 6.92 7.35 2.04
C ARG A 39 5.82 6.34 2.24
N ARG A 40 5.36 5.79 1.14
CA ARG A 40 4.33 4.75 1.11
C ARG A 40 4.90 3.46 0.57
N VAL A 41 4.46 2.35 1.14
CA VAL A 41 4.61 1.02 0.57
C VAL A 41 3.26 0.64 -0.01
N LEU A 42 3.23 0.18 -1.25
CA LEU A 42 2.00 -0.36 -1.84
C LEU A 42 1.98 -1.87 -1.65
N LEU A 43 0.90 -2.42 -1.13
CA LEU A 43 0.63 -3.85 -1.08
C LEU A 43 -0.55 -4.15 -2.02
N GLY A 44 -0.28 -4.91 -3.09
CA GLY A 44 -1.31 -5.39 -4.01
C GLY A 44 -1.84 -6.76 -3.58
N LEU A 45 -3.14 -6.84 -3.33
CA LEU A 45 -3.86 -8.05 -2.94
C LEU A 45 -5.01 -8.33 -3.89
N LYS A 46 -5.29 -9.62 -4.10
CA LYS A 46 -6.44 -10.08 -4.87
C LYS A 46 -7.41 -10.83 -3.97
N GLN A 47 -8.70 -10.63 -4.17
CA GLN A 47 -9.73 -11.35 -3.42
C GLN A 47 -9.57 -12.88 -3.56
N GLY A 48 -9.71 -13.58 -2.44
CA GLY A 48 -9.56 -15.03 -2.35
C GLY A 48 -8.11 -15.52 -2.47
N ARG A 49 -7.13 -14.61 -2.52
CA ARG A 49 -5.69 -14.90 -2.64
C ARG A 49 -4.90 -13.91 -1.80
N ILE A 50 -4.87 -14.17 -0.51
CA ILE A 50 -4.09 -13.42 0.45
C ILE A 50 -3.12 -14.37 1.13
N ASP A 51 -1.86 -14.31 0.74
CA ASP A 51 -0.81 -15.06 1.43
C ASP A 51 -0.33 -14.33 2.72
N ALA A 52 -0.31 -15.06 3.83
CA ALA A 52 0.15 -14.58 5.13
C ALA A 52 1.63 -14.14 5.12
N LYS A 53 2.50 -14.75 4.31
CA LYS A 53 3.92 -14.34 4.25
C LYS A 53 4.05 -12.96 3.60
N THR A 54 3.27 -12.71 2.56
CA THR A 54 3.20 -11.43 1.85
C THR A 54 2.70 -10.33 2.78
N LEU A 55 1.65 -10.60 3.57
CA LEU A 55 1.15 -9.68 4.61
C LEU A 55 2.23 -9.36 5.66
N LYS A 56 2.88 -10.40 6.19
CA LYS A 56 3.94 -10.26 7.19
C LYS A 56 5.13 -9.47 6.64
N TYR A 57 5.49 -9.71 5.38
CA TYR A 57 6.56 -8.98 4.71
C TYR A 57 6.22 -7.50 4.59
N ALA A 58 5.01 -7.17 4.13
CA ALA A 58 4.54 -5.79 4.02
C ALA A 58 4.57 -5.05 5.37
N LEU A 59 4.05 -5.67 6.43
CA LEU A 59 4.10 -5.13 7.79
C LEU A 59 5.54 -4.82 8.23
N ASN A 60 6.44 -5.81 8.12
CA ASN A 60 7.83 -5.67 8.55
C ASN A 60 8.55 -4.56 7.78
N MET A 61 8.29 -4.48 6.47
CA MET A 61 8.90 -3.45 5.63
C MET A 61 8.39 -2.07 5.99
N SER A 62 7.08 -1.87 6.12
CA SER A 62 6.49 -0.60 6.53
C SER A 62 7.04 -0.12 7.88
N LYS A 63 7.20 -1.02 8.86
CA LYS A 63 7.85 -0.70 10.15
C LYS A 63 9.31 -0.29 9.98
N ARG A 64 10.07 -1.07 9.22
CA ARG A 64 11.52 -0.88 9.07
C ARG A 64 11.88 0.45 8.42
N ILE A 65 11.09 0.89 7.45
CA ILE A 65 11.34 2.15 6.72
C ILE A 65 10.46 3.31 7.19
N ASN A 66 9.68 3.13 8.26
CA ASN A 66 8.73 4.08 8.80
C ASN A 66 7.80 4.67 7.72
N ALA A 67 7.15 3.78 6.97
CA ALA A 67 6.28 4.13 5.84
C ALA A 67 4.82 3.75 6.10
N GLN A 68 3.91 4.55 5.55
CA GLN A 68 2.49 4.21 5.49
C GLN A 68 2.27 3.05 4.51
N LEU A 69 1.33 2.17 4.81
CA LEU A 69 0.96 1.07 3.92
C LEU A 69 -0.32 1.40 3.13
N ASP A 70 -0.20 1.55 1.81
CA ASP A 70 -1.34 1.55 0.91
C ASP A 70 -1.69 0.10 0.56
N ILE A 71 -2.89 -0.36 0.91
CA ILE A 71 -3.37 -1.70 0.61
C ILE A 71 -4.35 -1.60 -0.56
N LEU A 72 -3.93 -2.04 -1.73
CA LEU A 72 -4.76 -2.13 -2.93
C LEU A 72 -5.37 -3.53 -3.02
N PHE A 73 -6.66 -3.63 -2.68
CA PHE A 73 -7.41 -4.88 -2.72
C PHE A 73 -8.31 -4.91 -3.95
N VAL A 74 -8.10 -5.91 -4.81
CA VAL A 74 -8.80 -6.03 -6.10
C VAL A 74 -9.70 -7.27 -6.13
N SER A 75 -10.99 -7.03 -6.31
CA SER A 75 -12.00 -8.07 -6.58
C SER A 75 -11.99 -8.47 -8.05
N SER A 76 -12.15 -9.76 -8.35
CA SER A 76 -12.53 -10.17 -9.70
C SER A 76 -13.93 -9.63 -9.97
N GLY A 77 -14.16 -9.01 -11.13
CA GLY A 77 -15.43 -8.37 -11.50
C GLY A 77 -16.60 -9.35 -11.74
N SER A 78 -16.53 -10.56 -11.18
CA SER A 78 -17.52 -11.62 -11.31
C SER A 78 -18.65 -11.52 -10.29
N ASP A 79 -18.56 -10.62 -9.31
CA ASP A 79 -19.65 -10.37 -8.37
C ASP A 79 -20.70 -9.44 -9.00
N PRO A 80 -21.93 -9.93 -9.29
CA PRO A 80 -22.98 -9.14 -9.93
C PRO A 80 -23.51 -8.00 -9.05
N SER A 81 -23.18 -7.99 -7.75
CA SER A 81 -23.57 -6.92 -6.83
C SER A 81 -22.65 -5.69 -6.91
N GLY A 82 -21.45 -5.83 -7.49
CA GLY A 82 -20.41 -4.79 -7.49
C GLY A 82 -19.85 -4.46 -6.10
N VAL A 83 -20.23 -5.20 -5.06
CA VAL A 83 -19.79 -4.97 -3.69
C VAL A 83 -18.49 -5.73 -3.44
N VAL A 84 -17.39 -4.98 -3.24
CA VAL A 84 -16.10 -5.57 -2.85
C VAL A 84 -16.11 -5.82 -1.35
N VAL A 85 -16.26 -7.08 -0.94
CA VAL A 85 -16.18 -7.48 0.47
C VAL A 85 -14.72 -7.88 0.79
N PRO A 86 -14.05 -7.22 1.75
CA PRO A 86 -12.72 -7.61 2.21
C PRO A 86 -12.71 -9.03 2.78
N ASP A 87 -11.71 -9.84 2.42
CA ASP A 87 -11.54 -11.17 2.98
C ASP A 87 -11.28 -11.11 4.50
N ALA A 88 -11.69 -12.15 5.23
CA ALA A 88 -11.47 -12.24 6.68
C ALA A 88 -9.99 -12.10 7.06
N GLU A 89 -9.07 -12.55 6.20
CA GLU A 89 -7.62 -12.40 6.38
C GLU A 89 -7.17 -10.95 6.27
N LEU A 90 -7.75 -10.17 5.34
CA LEU A 90 -7.48 -8.75 5.22
C LEU A 90 -7.99 -8.00 6.46
N ALA A 91 -9.16 -8.34 6.98
CA ALA A 91 -9.69 -7.74 8.21
C ALA A 91 -8.75 -7.99 9.41
N ARG A 92 -8.29 -9.24 9.60
CA ARG A 92 -7.29 -9.59 10.63
C ARG A 92 -5.97 -8.85 10.45
N PHE A 93 -5.55 -8.66 9.20
CA PHE A 93 -4.34 -7.90 8.90
C PHE A 93 -4.47 -6.43 9.27
N GLN A 94 -5.64 -5.82 9.01
CA GLN A 94 -5.93 -4.45 9.42
C GLN A 94 -5.89 -4.27 10.95
N GLU A 95 -6.41 -5.25 11.70
CA GLU A 95 -6.30 -5.26 13.17
C GLU A 95 -4.84 -5.35 13.62
N THR A 96 -4.05 -6.19 12.96
CA THR A 96 -2.60 -6.31 13.22
C THR A 96 -1.88 -4.99 12.95
N LEU A 97 -2.18 -4.31 11.84
CA LEU A 97 -1.61 -3.00 11.50
C LEU A 97 -1.95 -1.95 12.56
N ARG A 98 -3.20 -1.93 13.07
CA ARG A 98 -3.61 -1.03 14.16
C ARG A 98 -2.86 -1.34 15.46
N ALA A 99 -2.80 -2.62 15.84
CA ALA A 99 -2.10 -3.04 17.06
C ALA A 99 -0.60 -2.73 17.02
N GLU A 100 0.04 -2.92 15.87
CA GLU A 100 1.45 -2.59 15.62
C GLU A 100 1.65 -1.09 15.35
N GLY A 101 0.55 -0.34 15.20
CA GLY A 101 0.55 1.09 15.03
C GLY A 101 1.17 1.56 13.71
N VAL A 102 1.06 0.73 12.67
CA VAL A 102 1.49 1.04 11.31
C VAL A 102 0.34 1.74 10.58
N PRO A 103 0.51 3.02 10.19
CA PRO A 103 -0.53 3.73 9.47
C PRO A 103 -0.78 3.05 8.13
N TYR A 104 -2.06 2.88 7.77
CA TYR A 104 -2.43 2.26 6.50
C TYR A 104 -3.65 2.92 5.87
N ARG A 105 -3.82 2.68 4.58
CA ARG A 105 -5.00 3.06 3.80
C ARG A 105 -5.49 1.86 3.00
N LEU A 106 -6.76 1.51 3.13
CA LEU A 106 -7.38 0.48 2.28
C LEU A 106 -7.98 1.12 1.02
N ILE A 107 -7.66 0.56 -0.15
CA ILE A 107 -8.12 1.00 -1.46
C ILE A 107 -8.73 -0.22 -2.15
N THR A 108 -10.05 -0.23 -2.27
CA THR A 108 -10.78 -1.31 -2.96
C THR A 108 -11.02 -0.96 -4.42
N ARG A 109 -10.78 -1.93 -5.31
CA ARG A 109 -10.97 -1.82 -6.76
C ARG A 109 -11.51 -3.13 -7.34
N THR A 110 -11.94 -3.08 -8.58
CA THR A 110 -12.38 -4.24 -9.36
C THR A 110 -11.53 -4.38 -10.61
N GLY A 111 -11.34 -5.62 -11.10
CA GLY A 111 -10.68 -5.90 -12.38
C GLY A 111 -9.26 -6.46 -12.27
N CYS A 112 -8.39 -6.11 -13.21
CA CYS A 112 -7.03 -6.64 -13.30
C CYS A 112 -6.10 -5.95 -12.28
N LEU A 113 -5.56 -6.72 -11.32
CA LEU A 113 -4.65 -6.23 -10.28
C LEU A 113 -3.46 -5.47 -10.86
N LYS A 114 -2.84 -6.02 -11.92
CA LYS A 114 -1.72 -5.41 -12.65
C LYS A 114 -2.03 -3.98 -13.10
N GLN A 115 -3.19 -3.75 -13.72
CA GLN A 115 -3.58 -2.41 -14.19
C GLN A 115 -3.80 -1.45 -13.01
N GLN A 116 -4.46 -1.92 -11.95
CA GLN A 116 -4.71 -1.10 -10.77
C GLN A 116 -3.42 -0.67 -10.06
N ILE A 117 -2.40 -1.55 -9.99
CA ILE A 117 -1.08 -1.20 -9.44
C ILE A 117 -0.41 -0.13 -10.31
N ILE A 118 -0.40 -0.29 -11.64
CA ILE A 118 0.19 0.68 -12.56
C ILE A 118 -0.50 2.05 -12.45
N GLU A 119 -1.83 2.07 -12.39
CA GLU A 119 -2.60 3.30 -12.25
C GLU A 119 -2.33 4.00 -10.92
N HIS A 120 -2.24 3.25 -9.81
CA HIS A 120 -1.99 3.82 -8.50
C HIS A 120 -0.57 4.40 -8.39
N THR A 121 0.43 3.63 -8.79
CA THR A 121 1.85 4.06 -8.81
C THR A 121 2.15 5.13 -9.86
N GLY A 122 1.32 5.24 -10.90
CA GLY A 122 1.43 6.30 -11.90
C GLY A 122 0.97 7.67 -11.38
N LYS A 123 0.00 7.69 -10.46
CA LYS A 123 -0.62 8.90 -9.88
C LYS A 123 0.12 9.42 -8.65
N ASP A 124 0.63 8.51 -7.81
CA ASP A 124 1.24 8.85 -6.53
C ASP A 124 2.77 8.76 -6.60
N LYS A 125 3.47 9.88 -6.41
CA LYS A 125 4.94 9.96 -6.55
C LYS A 125 5.70 9.51 -5.29
N GLU A 126 4.99 9.15 -4.24
CA GLU A 126 5.54 8.89 -2.90
C GLU A 126 5.60 7.40 -2.54
N ILE A 127 5.33 6.52 -3.51
CA ILE A 127 5.44 5.06 -3.33
C ILE A 127 6.90 4.63 -3.47
N ALA A 128 7.49 4.18 -2.35
CA ALA A 128 8.86 3.70 -2.27
C ALA A 128 9.05 2.39 -3.05
N PHE A 129 8.09 1.47 -2.96
CA PHE A 129 8.01 0.23 -3.74
C PHE A 129 6.64 -0.41 -3.60
N ALA A 130 6.31 -1.29 -4.55
CA ALA A 130 5.12 -2.13 -4.52
C ALA A 130 5.49 -3.56 -4.12
N ILE A 131 4.64 -4.21 -3.32
CA ILE A 131 4.74 -5.58 -2.86
C ILE A 131 3.55 -6.35 -3.43
N ILE A 132 3.81 -7.53 -3.98
CA ILE A 132 2.79 -8.44 -4.47
C ILE A 132 3.11 -9.88 -4.05
N GLU A 133 2.07 -10.69 -3.98
CA GLU A 133 2.21 -12.15 -3.95
C GLU A 133 2.71 -12.67 -5.32
N SER A 134 3.20 -13.91 -5.35
CA SER A 134 3.80 -14.60 -6.49
C SER A 134 3.22 -14.26 -7.89
N PRO A 135 4.02 -14.38 -8.98
CA PRO A 135 3.66 -13.97 -10.34
C PRO A 135 2.31 -14.50 -10.84
N ASN A 136 1.95 -15.71 -10.43
CA ASN A 136 0.72 -16.40 -10.85
C ASN A 136 -0.56 -15.70 -10.37
N SER A 137 -0.43 -14.76 -9.42
CA SER A 137 -1.54 -13.93 -8.90
C SER A 137 -1.86 -12.72 -9.80
N LEU A 138 -0.91 -12.28 -10.64
CA LEU A 138 -0.99 -11.00 -11.36
C LEU A 138 -1.77 -11.03 -12.67
N ASP A 139 -1.67 -12.14 -13.40
CA ASP A 139 -2.20 -12.24 -14.77
C ASP A 139 -3.64 -12.75 -14.81
N MET A 140 -4.19 -13.18 -13.68
CA MET A 140 -5.55 -13.69 -13.61
C MET A 140 -6.55 -12.54 -13.72
N ASP A 141 -7.44 -12.63 -14.70
CA ASP A 141 -8.46 -11.64 -15.12
C ASP A 141 -7.92 -10.47 -15.95
N CYS A 142 -6.66 -10.52 -16.37
CA CYS A 142 -6.14 -9.60 -17.38
C CYS A 142 -6.40 -10.17 -18.78
N ASN A 143 -6.70 -9.33 -19.77
CA ASN A 143 -6.93 -9.78 -21.15
C ASN A 143 -5.72 -10.59 -21.64
N LYS A 144 -5.94 -11.69 -22.39
CA LYS A 144 -4.90 -12.64 -22.89
C LYS A 144 -3.72 -12.01 -23.66
N LYS A 145 -3.75 -10.70 -23.93
CA LYS A 145 -2.68 -9.91 -24.56
C LYS A 145 -1.68 -9.29 -23.58
N ASP A 146 -2.01 -9.13 -22.29
CA ASP A 146 -1.13 -8.57 -21.25
C ASP A 146 -0.28 -9.67 -20.59
N LYS A 147 0.50 -10.41 -21.39
CA LYS A 147 1.31 -11.52 -20.87
C LYS A 147 2.65 -11.00 -20.40
N THR A 148 2.85 -11.01 -19.07
CA THR A 148 4.10 -11.09 -18.29
C THR A 148 4.29 -9.98 -17.24
N LEU A 149 4.92 -10.38 -16.14
CA LEU A 149 5.58 -9.53 -15.14
C LEU A 149 6.54 -8.50 -15.75
N SER A 150 7.17 -8.84 -16.88
CA SER A 150 8.12 -7.99 -17.59
C SER A 150 7.48 -6.67 -18.04
N GLU A 151 6.20 -6.70 -18.42
CA GLU A 151 5.46 -5.49 -18.80
C GLU A 151 5.09 -4.60 -17.61
N LEU A 152 4.85 -5.20 -16.43
CA LEU A 152 4.70 -4.46 -15.18
C LEU A 152 5.98 -3.68 -14.88
N TRP A 153 7.12 -4.35 -15.01
CA TRP A 153 8.43 -3.76 -14.74
C TRP A 153 8.73 -2.53 -15.62
N GLN A 154 8.29 -2.54 -16.88
CA GLN A 154 8.52 -1.42 -17.80
C GLN A 154 7.64 -0.19 -17.52
N LYS A 155 6.47 -0.38 -16.90
CA LYS A 155 5.49 0.70 -16.68
C LYS A 155 5.49 1.24 -15.25
N LEU A 156 6.05 0.49 -14.30
CA LEU A 156 6.14 0.92 -12.90
C LEU A 156 7.20 2.01 -12.73
N LYS A 157 6.84 3.04 -11.96
CA LYS A 157 7.75 4.13 -11.57
C LYS A 157 8.49 3.86 -10.27
N CYS A 158 8.23 2.72 -9.63
CA CYS A 158 8.82 2.30 -8.37
C CYS A 158 9.29 0.84 -8.47
N PRO A 159 10.25 0.41 -7.62
CA PRO A 159 10.62 -1.00 -7.49
C PRO A 159 9.41 -1.89 -7.17
N LEU A 160 9.46 -3.13 -7.67
CA LEU A 160 8.50 -4.18 -7.37
C LEU A 160 9.18 -5.28 -6.55
N VAL A 161 8.53 -5.68 -5.46
CA VAL A 161 8.94 -6.79 -4.61
C VAL A 161 7.92 -7.91 -4.78
N VAL A 162 8.40 -9.08 -5.17
CA VAL A 162 7.59 -10.29 -5.31
C VAL A 162 7.93 -11.21 -4.15
N VAL A 163 6.93 -11.53 -3.33
CA VAL A 163 7.09 -12.51 -2.25
C VAL A 163 6.83 -13.90 -2.84
N MET A 164 7.87 -14.72 -2.84
CA MET A 164 7.82 -16.08 -3.38
C MET A 164 7.46 -17.07 -2.28
N GLU A 165 6.67 -18.08 -2.62
CA GLU A 165 6.55 -19.27 -1.78
C GLU A 165 7.89 -19.99 -1.69
N ALA A 166 8.23 -20.47 -0.48
CA ALA A 166 9.37 -21.37 -0.31
C ALA A 166 8.92 -22.74 -0.86
N GLY A 167 9.58 -23.20 -1.92
CA GLY A 167 9.36 -24.51 -2.53
C GLY A 167 9.81 -25.67 -1.65
#